data_AF-H0TE45-F1
#
_entry.id   AF-H0TE45-F1
#
_cell.length_a   1.000
_cell.length_b   1.000
_cell.length_c   1.000
_cell.angle_alpha   90.00
_cell.angle_beta   90.00
_cell.angle_gamma   90.00
#
_symmetry.space_group_name_H-M   'P 1'
#
loop_
_entity.id
_entity.type
_entity.pdbx_description
1 polymer ?
#
loop_
_entity_poly.entity_id
_entity_poly.type
_entity_poly.pdbx_seq_one_letter_code
_entity_poly.pdbx_strand_id
1 'polypeptide(L)'
;MAPDVTFRALANGKRLQILAWLREPRLHFPPQADGDLVRDGVCGVSIAEKLGISAPTLSEHMRVLTAAGLVKTKRAKGWTFYKRDEAGLKAAKQLIGRL
;
A
#
# COMPACT_ATOMS: atom_id res chain seq x y z
N MET A 1 -5.36 13.10 9.91
CA MET A 1 -4.08 12.58 9.38
C MET A 1 -3.00 13.56 9.78
N ALA A 2 -1.94 13.10 10.45
CA ALA A 2 -0.87 13.98 10.91
C ALA A 2 0.11 14.28 9.75
N PRO A 3 0.58 15.54 9.57
CA PRO A 3 1.47 15.90 8.47
C PRO A 3 2.80 15.14 8.49
N ASP A 4 3.43 15.04 9.65
CA ASP A 4 4.72 14.35 9.84
C ASP A 4 4.65 12.87 9.44
N VAL A 5 3.57 12.18 9.81
CA VAL A 5 3.31 10.77 9.42
C VAL A 5 3.13 10.64 7.91
N THR A 6 2.42 11.60 7.30
CA THR A 6 2.14 11.61 5.85
C THR A 6 3.43 11.83 5.06
N PHE A 7 4.23 12.83 5.42
CA PHE A 7 5.49 13.12 4.77
C PHE A 7 6.48 11.98 4.94
N ARG A 8 6.60 11.42 6.14
CA ARG A 8 7.42 10.23 6.37
C ARG A 8 6.99 9.09 5.46
N ALA A 9 5.69 8.83 5.31
CA ALA A 9 5.20 7.78 4.44
C ALA A 9 5.53 8.02 2.96
N LEU A 10 5.39 9.25 2.48
CA LEU A 10 5.62 9.60 1.06
C LEU A 10 7.10 9.82 0.71
N ALA A 11 7.98 10.12 1.67
CA ALA A 11 9.40 10.40 1.45
C ALA A 11 10.27 9.16 1.19
N ASN A 12 9.70 8.06 0.69
CA ASN A 12 10.45 6.82 0.39
C ASN A 12 10.01 6.22 -0.95
N GLY A 13 10.98 6.01 -1.84
CA GLY A 13 10.73 5.54 -3.21
C GLY A 13 9.99 4.20 -3.29
N LYS A 14 10.33 3.22 -2.44
CA LYS A 14 9.63 1.92 -2.43
C LYS A 14 8.16 2.07 -2.03
N ARG A 15 7.86 2.93 -1.04
CA ARG A 15 6.46 3.22 -0.64
C ARG A 15 5.67 3.91 -1.74
N LEU A 16 6.28 4.86 -2.45
CA LEU A 16 5.65 5.49 -3.62
C LEU A 16 5.39 4.48 -4.74
N GLN A 17 6.36 3.58 -5.00
CA GLN A 17 6.23 2.53 -6.00
C GLN A 17 5.09 1.54 -5.66
N ILE A 18 4.96 1.16 -4.39
CA ILE A 18 3.82 0.35 -3.92
C ILE A 18 2.50 1.08 -4.20
N LEU A 19 2.38 2.35 -3.81
CA LEU A 19 1.17 3.13 -4.04
C LEU A 19 0.84 3.27 -5.54
N ALA A 20 1.85 3.36 -6.40
CA ALA A 20 1.66 3.36 -7.85
C ALA A 20 1.10 2.01 -8.32
N TRP A 21 1.69 0.89 -7.92
CA TRP A 21 1.20 -0.43 -8.33
C TRP A 21 -0.20 -0.76 -7.81
N LEU A 22 -0.51 -0.36 -6.58
CA LEU A 22 -1.83 -0.60 -5.98
C LEU A 22 -2.94 0.29 -6.57
N ARG A 23 -2.59 1.31 -7.37
CA ARG A 23 -3.58 2.10 -8.14
C ARG A 23 -4.21 1.27 -9.25
N GLU A 24 -3.40 0.45 -9.93
CA GLU A 24 -3.82 -0.37 -11.07
C GLU A 24 -3.30 -1.81 -10.90
N PRO A 25 -3.76 -2.55 -9.87
CA PRO A 25 -3.12 -3.79 -9.44
C PRO A 25 -3.16 -4.88 -10.52
N ARG A 26 -4.17 -4.88 -11.40
CA ARG A 26 -4.30 -5.83 -12.51
C ARG A 26 -3.23 -5.65 -13.61
N LEU A 27 -2.65 -4.46 -13.74
CA LEU A 27 -1.55 -4.21 -14.68
C LEU A 27 -0.18 -4.62 -14.10
N HIS A 28 -0.12 -4.83 -12.79
CA HIS A 28 1.14 -4.97 -12.07
C HIS A 28 1.31 -6.33 -11.42
N PHE A 29 0.25 -7.06 -11.13
CA PHE A 29 0.32 -8.36 -10.47
C PHE A 29 -0.47 -9.39 -11.26
N PRO A 30 0.03 -10.64 -11.33
CA PRO A 30 -0.76 -11.74 -11.88
C PRO A 30 -2.01 -12.00 -11.02
N PRO A 31 -3.04 -12.68 -11.56
CA PRO A 31 -4.18 -13.13 -10.78
C PRO A 31 -3.75 -13.95 -9.55
N GLN A 32 -4.48 -13.80 -8.44
CA GLN A 32 -4.18 -14.50 -7.18
C GLN A 32 -5.25 -15.57 -6.92
N ALA A 33 -4.85 -16.71 -6.36
CA ALA A 33 -5.79 -17.79 -6.01
C ALA A 33 -6.68 -17.42 -4.80
N ASP A 34 -6.11 -16.78 -3.78
CA ASP A 34 -6.77 -16.57 -2.49
C ASP A 34 -7.47 -15.20 -2.31
N GLY A 35 -7.50 -14.36 -3.35
CA GLY A 35 -8.17 -13.06 -3.29
C GLY A 35 -8.20 -12.30 -4.62
N ASP A 36 -9.19 -11.42 -4.79
CA ASP A 36 -9.26 -10.55 -5.98
C ASP A 36 -8.39 -9.30 -5.80
N LEU A 37 -7.57 -9.00 -6.82
CA LEU A 37 -6.60 -7.89 -6.82
C LEU A 37 -7.23 -6.52 -6.54
N VAL A 38 -8.50 -6.32 -6.90
CA VAL A 38 -9.19 -5.02 -6.79
C VAL A 38 -10.09 -4.98 -5.55
N ARG A 39 -10.88 -6.02 -5.31
CA ARG A 39 -11.83 -6.11 -4.19
C ARG A 39 -11.10 -6.33 -2.88
N ASP A 40 -10.20 -7.31 -2.83
CA ASP A 40 -9.53 -7.77 -1.61
C ASP A 40 -8.17 -7.08 -1.43
N GLY A 41 -7.49 -6.77 -2.53
CA GLY A 41 -6.17 -6.16 -2.56
C GLY A 41 -5.08 -7.15 -2.98
N VAL A 42 -3.85 -6.68 -2.99
CA VAL A 42 -2.68 -7.48 -3.39
C VAL A 42 -2.06 -8.14 -2.18
N CYS A 43 -1.77 -9.43 -2.27
CA CYS A 43 -1.13 -10.22 -1.24
C CYS A 43 0.25 -9.63 -0.92
N GLY A 44 0.56 -9.50 0.37
CA GLY A 44 1.85 -9.00 0.83
C GLY A 44 3.02 -9.75 0.21
N VAL A 45 2.95 -11.08 0.11
CA VAL A 45 4.03 -11.89 -0.47
C VAL A 45 4.34 -11.44 -1.91
N SER A 46 3.32 -11.28 -2.75
CA SER A 46 3.50 -10.83 -4.13
C SER A 46 4.10 -9.42 -4.24
N ILE A 47 3.78 -8.52 -3.31
CA ILE A 47 4.40 -7.18 -3.26
C ILE A 47 5.87 -7.30 -2.86
N ALA A 48 6.21 -8.13 -1.88
CA ALA A 48 7.57 -8.32 -1.39
C ALA A 48 8.47 -8.91 -2.49
N GLU A 49 8.00 -9.96 -3.15
CA GLU A 49 8.66 -10.62 -4.28
C GLU A 49 8.93 -9.61 -5.40
N LYS A 50 7.90 -8.86 -5.82
CA LYS A 50 8.05 -7.87 -6.90
C LYS A 50 9.00 -6.72 -6.54
N LEU A 51 9.09 -6.34 -5.27
CA LEU A 51 10.05 -5.34 -4.79
C LEU A 51 11.47 -5.87 -4.59
N GLY A 52 11.66 -7.20 -4.64
CA GLY A 52 12.92 -7.85 -4.31
C GLY A 52 13.33 -7.64 -2.85
N ILE A 53 12.39 -7.71 -1.91
CA ILE A 53 12.65 -7.51 -0.47
C ILE A 53 12.05 -8.63 0.39
N SER A 54 12.52 -8.74 1.63
CA SER A 54 11.99 -9.69 2.60
C SER A 54 10.58 -9.31 3.06
N ALA A 55 9.79 -10.30 3.52
CA ALA A 55 8.46 -10.08 4.08
C ALA A 55 8.46 -9.17 5.34
N PRO A 56 9.43 -9.27 6.27
CA PRO A 56 9.57 -8.29 7.36
C PRO A 56 9.82 -6.86 6.86
N THR A 57 10.69 -6.69 5.86
CA THR A 57 10.97 -5.37 5.25
C THR A 57 9.70 -4.80 4.62
N LEU A 58 8.94 -5.61 3.89
CA LEU A 58 7.66 -5.18 3.34
C LEU A 58 6.68 -4.78 4.47
N SER A 59 6.60 -5.59 5.52
CA SER A 59 5.69 -5.35 6.64
C SER A 59 5.92 -3.99 7.28
N GLU A 60 7.17 -3.55 7.39
CA GLU A 60 7.49 -2.20 7.89
C GLU A 60 7.04 -1.10 6.92
N HIS A 61 7.23 -1.27 5.60
CA HIS A 61 6.68 -0.34 4.61
C HIS A 61 5.16 -0.23 4.71
N MET A 62 4.47 -1.38 4.84
CA MET A 62 3.02 -1.44 4.94
C MET A 62 2.51 -0.84 6.25
N ARG A 63 3.22 -1.03 7.37
CA ARG A 63 2.91 -0.41 8.66
C ARG A 63 2.90 1.10 8.55
N VAL A 64 3.93 1.68 7.93
CA VAL A 64 4.02 3.14 7.72
C VAL A 64 2.91 3.65 6.80
N LEU A 65 2.64 2.97 5.68
CA LEU A 65 1.59 3.35 4.74
C LEU A 65 0.18 3.25 5.36
N THR A 66 -0.06 2.22 6.17
CA THR A 66 -1.34 2.00 6.86
C THR A 66 -1.54 3.02 7.97
N ALA A 67 -0.50 3.31 8.76
CA ALA A 67 -0.54 4.34 9.80
C ALA A 67 -0.78 5.74 9.21
N ALA A 68 -0.28 6.01 8.00
CA ALA A 68 -0.57 7.22 7.25
C ALA A 68 -1.94 7.23 6.56
N GLY A 69 -2.71 6.14 6.65
CA GLY A 69 -4.02 6.02 6.01
C GLY A 69 -3.95 5.98 4.48
N LEU A 70 -2.80 5.66 3.88
CA LEU A 70 -2.62 5.63 2.42
C LEU A 70 -2.94 4.26 1.81
N VAL A 71 -2.99 3.22 2.66
CA VAL A 71 -3.26 1.83 2.31
C VAL A 71 -4.19 1.23 3.36
N LYS A 72 -5.15 0.42 2.92
CA LYS A 72 -5.97 -0.46 3.77
C LYS A 72 -5.40 -1.87 3.78
N THR A 73 -5.53 -2.53 4.92
CA THR A 73 -5.13 -3.93 5.11
C THR A 73 -6.38 -4.80 5.27
N LYS A 74 -6.34 -6.01 4.71
CA LYS A 74 -7.36 -7.05 4.90
C LYS A 74 -6.66 -8.37 5.18
N ARG A 75 -7.06 -9.08 6.23
CA ARG A 75 -6.61 -10.45 6.50
C ARG A 75 -7.69 -11.45 6.11
N ALA A 76 -7.34 -12.43 5.29
CA ALA A 76 -8.24 -13.50 4.88
C ALA A 76 -7.43 -14.72 4.45
N LYS A 77 -7.93 -15.93 4.78
CA LYS A 77 -7.33 -17.21 4.36
C LYS A 77 -5.82 -17.33 4.67
N GLY A 78 -5.37 -16.81 5.82
CA GLY A 78 -3.96 -16.83 6.21
C GLY A 78 -3.07 -15.76 5.55
N TRP A 79 -3.61 -14.99 4.61
CA TRP A 79 -2.87 -13.94 3.90
C TRP A 79 -3.25 -12.54 4.39
N THR A 80 -2.31 -11.60 4.23
CA THR A 80 -2.57 -10.16 4.38
C THR A 80 -2.55 -9.51 3.01
N PHE A 81 -3.66 -8.86 2.65
CA PHE A 81 -3.84 -8.12 1.42
C PHE A 81 -3.79 -6.62 1.68
N TYR A 82 -3.22 -5.88 0.73
CA TYR A 82 -3.06 -4.45 0.79
C TYR A 82 -3.74 -3.79 -0.41
N LYS A 83 -4.50 -2.74 -0.13
CA LYS A 83 -5.23 -1.97 -1.14
C LYS A 83 -4.99 -0.49 -0.92
N ARG A 84 -4.78 0.26 -2.00
CA ARG A 84 -4.65 1.72 -1.94
C ARG A 84 -5.92 2.35 -1.37
N ASP A 85 -5.77 3.30 -0.46
CA ASP A 85 -6.89 4.07 0.09
C ASP A 85 -7.05 5.40 -0.66
N GLU A 86 -7.94 5.44 -1.65
CA GLU A 86 -8.17 6.67 -2.43
C GLU A 86 -8.71 7.83 -1.59
N ALA A 87 -9.48 7.55 -0.52
CA ALA A 87 -9.96 8.60 0.38
C ALA A 87 -8.80 9.18 1.19
N GLY A 88 -7.92 8.31 1.72
CA GLY A 88 -6.71 8.73 2.42
C GLY A 88 -5.74 9.51 1.53
N LEU A 89 -5.55 9.07 0.28
CA LEU A 89 -4.76 9.78 -0.72
C LEU A 89 -5.33 11.16 -1.07
N LYS A 90 -6.66 11.28 -1.16
CA LYS A 90 -7.32 12.58 -1.35
C LYS A 90 -7.07 13.51 -0.16
N ALA A 91 -7.18 13.01 1.07
CA ALA A 91 -6.87 13.78 2.27
C ALA A 91 -5.39 14.21 2.32
N ALA A 92 -4.45 13.33 1.97
CA ALA A 92 -3.03 13.65 1.89
C ALA A 92 -2.74 14.74 0.86
N LYS A 93 -3.36 14.69 -0.33
CA LYS A 93 -3.24 15.76 -1.35
C LYS A 93 -3.75 17.11 -0.84
N GLN A 94 -4.90 17.12 -0.16
CA GLN A 94 -5.45 18.35 0.43
C GLN A 94 -4.54 18.91 1.53
N LEU A 95 -3.94 18.04 2.34
CA LEU A 95 -3.00 18.46 3.38
C LEU A 95 -1.75 19.12 2.78
N ILE A 96 -1.18 18.50 1.75
CA ILE A 96 0.01 19.01 1.06
C ILE A 96 -0.28 20.34 0.36
N GLY A 97 -1.44 20.47 -0.31
CA GLY A 97 -1.81 21.70 -1.03
C GLY A 97 -2.21 22.88 -0.15
N ARG A 98 -2.22 22.73 1.19
CA ARG A 98 -2.47 23.81 2.15
C ARG A 98 -1.19 24.41 2.72
N LEU A 99 -0.04 23.85 2.37
CA LEU A 99 1.28 24.40 2.68
C LEU A 99 1.68 25.40 1.60
#